data_AF-A0A645IEF6-F1
#
_entry.id   AF-A0A645IEF6-F1
#
_cell.length_a   1.000
_cell.length_b   1.000
_cell.length_c   1.000
_cell.angle_alpha   90.00
_cell.angle_beta   90.00
_cell.angle_gamma   90.00
#
_symmetry.space_group_name_H-M   'P 1'
#
loop_
_entity.id
_entity.type
_entity.pdbx_description
1 polymer ?
#
loop_
_entity_poly.entity_id
_entity_poly.type
_entity_poly.pdbx_seq_one_letter_code
_entity_poly.pdbx_strand_id
1 'polypeptide(L)'
;MEESKLIRNHNKWVQLCHYPILLWYRKNKGAYHVFGHMHDDSFTKEFHIIKKEKNLFNACVEINNFEPCTIEELINNNDRFYKRH
;
A
#
# COMPACT_ATOMS: atom_id res chain seq x y z
N MET A 1 -6.76 1.03 20.44
CA MET A 1 -6.40 0.11 19.34
C MET A 1 -5.17 0.67 18.68
N GLU A 2 -4.15 -0.14 18.39
CA GLU A 2 -3.01 0.33 17.59
C GLU A 2 -3.51 0.65 16.17
N GLU A 3 -3.61 1.94 15.84
CA GLU A 3 -4.03 2.40 14.51
C GLU A 3 -2.99 2.10 13.43
N SER A 4 -1.73 1.92 13.84
CA SER A 4 -0.64 1.54 12.95
C SER A 4 0.35 0.60 13.64
N LYS A 5 1.01 -0.26 12.86
CA LYS A 5 2.02 -1.21 13.31
C LYS A 5 3.27 -1.07 12.46
N LEU A 6 4.44 -0.96 13.09
CA LEU A 6 5.72 -0.95 12.39
C LEU A 6 6.39 -2.32 12.53
N ILE A 7 6.70 -2.96 11.41
CA ILE A 7 7.39 -4.25 11.39
C ILE A 7 8.66 -4.16 10.54
N ARG A 8 9.57 -5.10 10.77
CA ARG A 8 10.77 -5.29 9.95
C ARG A 8 10.62 -6.59 9.17
N ASN A 9 10.60 -6.48 7.85
CA ASN A 9 10.63 -7.61 6.94
C ASN A 9 12.02 -7.63 6.27
N HIS A 10 12.85 -8.60 6.63
CA HIS A 10 14.26 -8.65 6.25
C HIS A 10 14.97 -7.30 6.52
N ASN A 11 15.47 -6.65 5.47
CA ASN A 11 16.17 -5.36 5.54
C ASN A 11 15.26 -4.15 5.22
N LYS A 12 13.93 -4.35 5.17
CA LYS A 12 12.95 -3.31 4.89
C LYS A 12 12.07 -3.05 6.11
N TRP A 13 11.85 -1.78 6.41
CA TRP A 13 10.79 -1.35 7.33
C TRP A 13 9.46 -1.33 6.59
N VAL A 14 8.40 -1.81 7.25
CA VAL A 14 7.04 -1.82 6.72
C VAL A 14 6.12 -1.23 7.77
N GLN A 15 5.48 -0.11 7.45
CA GLN A 15 4.41 0.48 8.27
C GLN A 15 3.06 -0.02 7.77
N LEU A 16 2.29 -0.64 8.66
CA LEU A 16 0.93 -1.09 8.42
C LEU A 16 -0.03 -0.09 9.06
N CYS A 17 -1.03 0.40 8.33
CA CYS A 17 -2.14 1.18 8.87
C CYS A 17 -3.34 0.96 7.94
N HIS A 18 -4.56 0.83 8.46
CA HIS A 18 -5.72 0.63 7.58
C HIS A 18 -5.89 1.80 6.60
N TYR A 19 -5.74 3.04 7.10
CA TYR A 19 -5.82 4.26 6.31
C TYR A 19 -4.49 4.58 5.60
N PRO A 20 -4.53 5.13 4.37
CA PRO A 20 -3.32 5.56 3.68
C PRO A 20 -2.69 6.77 4.38
N ILE A 21 -1.40 6.67 4.71
CA ILE A 21 -0.60 7.75 5.28
C ILE A 21 0.42 8.20 4.23
N LEU A 22 0.37 9.46 3.78
CA LEU A 22 1.32 9.97 2.79
C LEU A 22 2.74 10.21 3.35
N LEU A 23 2.86 10.34 4.68
CA LEU A 23 4.10 10.54 5.40
C LEU A 23 4.30 9.41 6.43
N TRP A 24 4.83 8.28 5.97
CA TRP A 24 5.10 7.12 6.81
C TRP A 24 6.55 7.07 7.29
N TYR A 25 6.79 6.27 8.32
CA TYR A 25 8.10 6.05 8.92
C TYR A 25 9.12 5.64 7.86
N ARG A 26 10.22 6.40 7.76
CA ARG A 26 11.32 6.14 6.82
C ARG A 26 10.90 6.08 5.34
N LYS A 27 9.84 6.77 4.92
CA LYS A 27 9.47 6.98 3.50
C LYS A 27 10.68 7.31 2.62
N ASN A 28 11.44 8.34 3.00
CA ASN A 28 12.62 8.81 2.27
C ASN A 28 13.84 7.86 2.37
N LYS A 29 13.75 6.77 3.14
CA LYS A 29 14.77 5.72 3.25
C LYS A 29 14.30 4.40 2.65
N GLY A 30 13.25 4.42 1.82
CA GLY A 30 12.76 3.27 1.07
C GLY A 30 11.95 2.27 1.89
N ALA A 31 11.40 2.67 3.04
CA ALA A 31 10.43 1.86 3.78
C ALA A 31 9.12 1.73 3.00
N TYR A 32 8.43 0.61 3.20
CA TYR A 32 7.11 0.38 2.64
C TYR A 32 6.01 0.87 3.58
N HIS A 33 4.91 1.33 3.01
CA HIS A 33 3.66 1.49 3.71
C HIS A 33 2.60 0.61 3.05
N VAL A 34 1.90 -0.20 3.86
CA VAL A 34 0.79 -1.04 3.41
C VAL A 34 -0.50 -0.56 4.08
N PHE A 35 -1.55 -0.37 3.29
CA PHE A 35 -2.87 0.09 3.73
C PHE A 35 -4.01 -0.69 3.07
N GLY A 36 -5.28 -0.48 3.43
CA GLY A 36 -6.40 -1.26 2.88
C GLY A 36 -7.76 -0.59 2.94
N HIS A 37 -7.81 0.74 2.87
CA HIS A 37 -9.06 1.52 2.97
C HIS A 37 -9.66 1.91 1.60
N MET A 38 -8.85 1.91 0.54
CA MET A 38 -9.25 2.42 -0.77
C MET A 38 -9.62 1.25 -1.69
N HIS A 39 -10.86 1.24 -2.19
CA HIS A 39 -11.32 0.22 -3.14
C HIS A 39 -11.05 0.70 -4.58
N ASP A 40 -11.95 0.41 -5.53
CA ASP A 40 -11.90 0.99 -6.87
C ASP A 40 -12.45 2.43 -6.87
N ASP A 41 -11.65 3.33 -6.30
CA ASP A 41 -11.96 4.75 -6.17
C ASP A 41 -11.27 5.58 -7.27
N SER A 42 -11.17 5.05 -8.50
CA SER A 42 -10.34 5.63 -9.57
C SER A 42 -10.71 7.06 -9.98
N PHE A 43 -11.92 7.50 -9.66
CA PHE A 43 -12.42 8.86 -9.92
C PHE A 43 -12.02 9.88 -8.83
N THR A 44 -11.45 9.44 -7.71
CA THR A 44 -11.12 10.30 -6.57
C THR A 44 -9.75 10.97 -6.73
N LYS A 45 -9.53 12.08 -6.01
CA LYS A 45 -8.24 12.80 -6.03
C LYS A 45 -7.16 12.00 -5.30
N GLU A 46 -7.57 11.35 -4.22
CA GLU A 46 -6.77 10.52 -3.33
C GLU A 46 -6.16 9.36 -4.11
N PHE A 47 -6.95 8.71 -4.98
CA PHE A 47 -6.46 7.68 -5.88
C PHE A 47 -5.31 8.17 -6.76
N HIS A 48 -5.44 9.35 -7.37
CA HIS A 48 -4.40 9.92 -8.24
C HIS A 48 -3.14 10.36 -7.49
N ILE A 49 -3.26 10.69 -6.20
CA ILE A 49 -2.11 10.96 -5.33
C ILE A 49 -1.39 9.64 -5.04
N ILE A 50 -2.13 8.64 -4.52
CA ILE A 50 -1.57 7.33 -4.14
C ILE A 50 -0.93 6.62 -5.33
N LYS A 51 -1.57 6.64 -6.50
CA LYS A 51 -1.06 6.07 -7.76
C LYS A 51 0.35 6.55 -8.12
N LYS A 52 0.72 7.77 -7.72
CA LYS A 52 2.05 8.37 -8.00
C LYS A 52 3.08 8.10 -6.90
N GLU A 53 2.64 7.65 -5.74
CA GLU A 53 3.52 7.41 -4.60
C GLU A 53 4.30 6.10 -4.76
N LYS A 54 5.61 6.17 -4.53
CA LYS A 54 6.46 4.98 -4.50
C LYS A 54 6.38 4.33 -3.13
N ASN A 55 6.50 3.01 -3.08
CA ASN A 55 6.57 2.24 -1.83
C ASN A 55 5.33 2.34 -0.94
N LEU A 56 4.20 2.74 -1.52
CA LEU A 56 2.88 2.78 -0.90
C LEU A 56 2.01 1.71 -1.58
N PHE A 57 1.51 0.73 -0.83
CA PHE A 57 0.84 -0.44 -1.38
C PHE A 57 -0.51 -0.66 -0.72
N ASN A 58 -1.52 -0.88 -1.54
CA ASN A 58 -2.87 -1.14 -1.12
C ASN A 58 -3.13 -2.66 -1.09
N ALA A 59 -3.50 -3.16 0.08
CA ALA A 59 -3.80 -4.55 0.40
C ALA A 59 -5.31 -4.86 0.39
N CYS A 60 -6.15 -3.96 -0.14
CA CYS A 60 -7.55 -4.26 -0.41
C CYS A 60 -7.72 -5.56 -1.21
N VAL A 61 -8.81 -6.27 -0.92
CA VAL A 61 -9.09 -7.59 -1.47
C VAL A 61 -9.22 -7.57 -3.00
N GLU A 62 -9.74 -6.48 -3.56
CA GLU A 62 -9.90 -6.28 -5.01
C GLU A 62 -8.56 -6.24 -5.75
N ILE A 63 -7.50 -5.80 -5.08
CA ILE A 63 -6.15 -5.76 -5.67
C ILE A 63 -5.51 -7.14 -5.66
N ASN A 64 -5.90 -8.00 -4.72
CA ASN A 64 -5.25 -9.28 -4.44
C ASN A 64 -6.14 -10.49 -4.75
N ASN A 65 -7.12 -10.35 -5.65
CA ASN A 65 -8.04 -11.41 -6.06
C ASN A 65 -8.80 -12.07 -4.89
N PHE A 66 -9.12 -11.30 -3.85
CA PHE A 66 -9.83 -11.76 -2.65
C PHE A 66 -9.07 -12.82 -1.82
N GLU A 67 -7.74 -12.87 -1.96
CA GLU A 67 -6.89 -13.80 -1.21
C GLU A 67 -5.74 -13.06 -0.50
N PRO A 68 -5.24 -13.58 0.64
CA PRO A 68 -3.99 -13.10 1.23
C PRO A 68 -2.82 -13.25 0.25
N CYS A 69 -1.87 -12.31 0.28
CA CYS A 69 -0.69 -12.35 -0.58
C CYS A 69 0.59 -11.99 0.19
N THR A 70 1.72 -12.41 -0.36
CA THR A 70 3.06 -11.99 0.08
C THR A 70 3.33 -10.52 -0.27
N ILE A 71 4.37 -9.92 0.31
CA ILE A 71 4.71 -8.52 0.00
C ILE A 71 5.16 -8.37 -1.46
N GLU A 72 5.84 -9.37 -2.02
CA GLU A 72 6.28 -9.38 -3.42
C GLU A 72 5.09 -9.44 -4.37
N GLU A 73 4.10 -10.29 -4.08
CA GLU A 73 2.84 -10.34 -4.82
C GLU A 73 2.07 -9.04 -4.71
N LEU A 74 1.96 -8.47 -3.51
CA LEU A 74 1.27 -7.20 -3.28
C LEU A 74 1.85 -6.06 -4.14
N ILE A 75 3.18 -5.96 -4.22
CA ILE A 75 3.88 -4.97 -5.05
C ILE A 75 3.50 -5.14 -6.53
N ASN A 76 3.56 -6.38 -7.03
CA ASN A 76 3.24 -6.70 -8.41
C ASN A 76 1.75 -6.45 -8.73
N ASN A 77 0.87 -6.78 -7.80
CA ASN A 77 -0.57 -6.58 -7.93
C ASN A 77 -0.92 -5.10 -7.98
N ASN A 78 -0.33 -4.27 -7.11
CA ASN A 78 -0.50 -2.82 -7.13
C ASN A 78 0.00 -2.21 -8.46
N ASP A 79 1.19 -2.63 -8.93
CA ASP A 79 1.72 -2.16 -10.22
C ASP A 79 0.78 -2.50 -11.39
N ARG A 80 0.23 -3.72 -11.42
CA ARG A 80 -0.76 -4.13 -12.44
C ARG A 80 -2.07 -3.34 -12.32
N PHE A 81 -2.58 -3.16 -11.12
CA PHE A 81 -3.82 -2.43 -10.85
C PHE A 81 -3.68 -0.98 -11.32
N TYR A 82 -2.70 -0.24 -10.83
CA TYR A 82 -2.52 1.16 -11.17
C TYR A 82 -2.06 1.42 -12.62
N LYS A 83 -1.61 0.40 -13.37
CA LYS A 83 -1.36 0.51 -14.82
C LYS A 83 -2.62 0.37 -15.67
N ARG A 84 -3.65 -0.31 -15.15
CA ARG A 84 -4.93 -0.51 -15.85
C ARG A 84 -5.87 0.68 -15.70
N HIS A 85 -5.82 1.33 -14.53
CA HIS A 85 -6.48 2.59 -14.22
C HIS A 85 -5.54 3.77 -14.50
#